data_AF-A0A818FES4-F1
#
_entry.id   AF-A0A818FES4-F1
#
_cell.length_a   1.000
_cell.length_b   1.000
_cell.length_c   1.000
_cell.angle_alpha   90.00
_cell.angle_beta   90.00
_cell.angle_gamma   90.00
#
_symmetry.space_group_name_H-M   'P 1'
#
loop_
_entity.id
_entity.type
_entity.pdbx_description
1 polymer ?
#
loop_
_entity_poly.entity_id
_entity_poly.type
_entity_poly.pdbx_seq_one_letter_code
_entity_poly.pdbx_strand_id
1 'polypeptide(L)'
;MTLLVMAYGIYDDLNPFVSFDDYYCQLRSYINYVFICAFYYSCMLQATFRLCRVVFQKRKVLQSRIVFTIAIIIQWLISILYILSYLLLHDFQYHPDISSCWLSFKNIRGLAIALLLVYGSPLIVMTLIYICIVRFVRHTIPTQQIRQNANKRDLLIVKRIIILVCIAMAIGIPTIFLLIIYILTNYLTPLAYHIQALSLTGGLAAASIAMGFITPQVRDIFKVKRQTNPIIAVEIALERKETTCKNT
;
A
#
# COMPACT_ATOMS: atom_id res chain seq x y z
N MET A 1 -4.22 -10.99 6.79
CA MET A 1 -5.65 -10.88 6.46
C MET A 1 -5.97 -11.37 5.05
N THR A 2 -5.32 -10.85 4.00
CA THR A 2 -5.53 -11.27 2.59
C THR A 2 -5.13 -12.72 2.31
N LEU A 3 -4.03 -13.21 2.92
CA LEU A 3 -3.64 -14.63 2.84
C LEU A 3 -4.69 -15.56 3.44
N LEU A 4 -5.39 -15.11 4.51
CA LEU A 4 -6.52 -15.87 5.03
C LEU A 4 -7.59 -15.97 3.94
N VAL A 5 -7.92 -14.90 3.20
CA VAL A 5 -8.99 -14.95 2.18
C VAL A 5 -8.68 -16.00 1.11
N MET A 6 -7.42 -16.06 0.66
CA MET A 6 -6.99 -17.11 -0.29
C MET A 6 -6.97 -18.51 0.34
N ALA A 7 -6.56 -18.65 1.59
CA ALA A 7 -6.57 -19.94 2.29
C ALA A 7 -7.98 -20.52 2.42
N TYR A 8 -9.00 -19.67 2.62
CA TYR A 8 -10.40 -20.11 2.67
C TYR A 8 -10.96 -20.46 1.30
N GLY A 9 -10.58 -19.72 0.24
CA GLY A 9 -10.93 -20.12 -1.13
C GLY A 9 -10.37 -21.51 -1.48
N ILE A 10 -9.10 -21.77 -1.15
CA ILE A 10 -8.48 -23.09 -1.35
C ILE A 10 -9.17 -24.17 -0.49
N TYR A 11 -9.55 -23.84 0.75
CA TYR A 11 -10.25 -24.77 1.64
C TYR A 11 -11.63 -25.16 1.12
N ASP A 12 -12.34 -24.22 0.52
CA ASP A 12 -13.65 -24.43 -0.09
C ASP A 12 -13.57 -25.24 -1.39
N ASP A 13 -12.59 -24.94 -2.26
CA ASP A 13 -12.29 -25.76 -3.45
C ASP A 13 -12.06 -27.24 -3.06
N LEU A 14 -11.51 -27.48 -1.85
CA LEU A 14 -11.30 -28.82 -1.29
C LEU A 14 -12.56 -29.39 -0.60
N ASN A 15 -13.53 -28.56 -0.21
CA ASN A 15 -14.72 -28.95 0.55
C ASN A 15 -15.99 -28.22 0.06
N PRO A 16 -16.52 -28.56 -1.13
CA PRO A 16 -17.61 -27.83 -1.79
C PRO A 16 -18.97 -27.86 -1.07
N PHE A 17 -19.08 -28.57 0.05
CA PHE A 17 -20.31 -28.67 0.86
C PHE A 17 -20.36 -27.68 2.03
N VAL A 18 -19.30 -26.88 2.24
CA VAL A 18 -19.20 -25.95 3.37
C VAL A 18 -19.45 -24.52 2.90
N SER A 19 -20.68 -24.03 3.02
CA SER A 19 -20.97 -22.62 2.72
C SER A 19 -20.58 -21.70 3.88
N PHE A 20 -19.84 -20.63 3.59
CA PHE A 20 -19.49 -19.58 4.56
C PHE A 20 -20.41 -18.35 4.47
N ASP A 21 -21.69 -18.54 4.10
CA ASP A 21 -22.67 -17.46 3.94
C ASP A 21 -23.21 -16.96 5.29
N ASP A 22 -22.30 -16.41 6.09
CA ASP A 22 -22.58 -15.92 7.44
C ASP A 22 -22.21 -14.45 7.61
N TYR A 23 -22.74 -13.81 8.65
CA TYR A 23 -22.32 -12.47 9.08
C TYR A 23 -20.79 -12.33 9.23
N TYR A 24 -20.12 -13.41 9.65
CA TYR A 24 -18.65 -13.46 9.76
C TYR A 24 -17.94 -13.20 8.43
N CYS A 25 -18.52 -13.65 7.32
CA CYS A 25 -17.98 -13.44 5.99
C CYS A 25 -18.05 -11.95 5.59
N GLN A 26 -19.18 -11.29 5.87
CA GLN A 26 -19.32 -9.85 5.64
C GLN A 26 -18.38 -9.04 6.53
N LEU A 27 -18.29 -9.39 7.83
CA LEU A 27 -17.40 -8.73 8.78
C LEU A 27 -15.93 -8.82 8.35
N ARG A 28 -15.51 -9.98 7.85
CA ARG A 28 -14.16 -10.20 7.34
C ARG A 28 -13.85 -9.29 6.15
N SER A 29 -14.79 -9.17 5.22
CA SER A 29 -14.65 -8.31 4.04
C SER A 29 -14.64 -6.84 4.43
N TYR A 30 -15.51 -6.45 5.36
CA TYR A 30 -15.48 -5.13 5.99
C TYR A 30 -14.08 -4.81 6.55
N ILE A 31 -13.50 -5.68 7.39
CA ILE A 31 -12.16 -5.44 7.96
C ILE A 31 -11.11 -5.31 6.85
N ASN A 32 -11.15 -6.17 5.83
CA ASN A 32 -10.20 -6.11 4.71
C ASN A 32 -10.26 -4.76 3.98
N TYR A 33 -11.47 -4.30 3.63
CA TYR A 33 -11.67 -3.02 2.95
C TYR A 33 -11.29 -1.82 3.85
N VAL A 34 -11.50 -1.89 5.17
CA VAL A 34 -11.01 -0.88 6.12
C VAL A 34 -9.49 -0.77 6.04
N PHE A 35 -8.76 -1.88 6.06
CA PHE A 35 -7.30 -1.89 5.95
C PHE A 35 -6.81 -1.33 4.61
N ILE A 36 -7.47 -1.66 3.51
CA ILE A 36 -7.14 -1.13 2.18
C ILE A 36 -7.34 0.39 2.13
N CYS A 37 -8.48 0.87 2.61
CA CYS A 37 -8.76 2.30 2.70
C CYS A 37 -7.72 3.02 3.58
N ALA A 38 -7.45 2.45 4.76
CA ALA A 38 -6.46 2.99 5.69
C ALA A 38 -5.04 3.02 5.09
N PHE A 39 -4.67 2.02 4.30
CA PHE A 39 -3.38 1.97 3.61
C PHE A 39 -3.22 3.14 2.62
N TYR A 40 -4.19 3.36 1.73
CA TYR A 40 -4.12 4.46 0.76
C TYR A 40 -4.12 5.83 1.45
N TYR A 41 -4.95 6.01 2.48
CA TYR A 41 -4.98 7.27 3.21
C TYR A 41 -3.71 7.48 4.05
N SER A 42 -3.08 6.42 4.54
CA SER A 42 -1.75 6.51 5.17
C SER A 42 -0.69 7.00 4.18
N CYS A 43 -0.69 6.50 2.93
CA CYS A 43 0.22 7.00 1.89
C CYS A 43 -0.01 8.48 1.59
N MET A 44 -1.28 8.90 1.48
CA MET A 44 -1.65 10.31 1.30
C MET A 44 -1.20 11.18 2.47
N LEU A 45 -1.39 10.72 3.71
CA LEU A 45 -0.98 11.43 4.91
C LEU A 45 0.55 11.58 4.98
N GLN A 46 1.30 10.55 4.60
CA GLN A 46 2.76 10.61 4.50
C GLN A 46 3.23 11.64 3.45
N ALA A 47 2.57 11.71 2.28
CA ALA A 47 2.86 12.74 1.30
C ALA A 47 2.56 14.14 1.85
N THR A 48 1.44 14.29 2.56
CA THR A 48 1.04 15.56 3.18
C THR A 48 2.04 16.01 4.25
N PHE A 49 2.54 15.09 5.06
CA PHE A 49 3.63 15.36 6.02
C PHE A 49 4.85 15.98 5.33
N ARG A 50 5.26 15.39 4.20
CA ARG A 50 6.41 15.89 3.42
C ARG A 50 6.12 17.26 2.83
N LEU A 51 4.90 17.53 2.37
CA LEU A 51 4.49 18.86 1.93
C LEU A 51 4.63 19.89 3.05
N CYS A 52 4.06 19.61 4.23
CA CYS A 52 4.14 20.49 5.40
C CYS A 52 5.59 20.80 5.78
N ARG A 53 6.48 19.81 5.69
CA ARG A 53 7.89 19.98 6.01
C ARG A 53 8.67 20.76 4.96
N VAL A 54 8.40 20.54 3.67
CA VAL A 54 9.17 21.18 2.58
C VAL A 54 8.66 22.59 2.30
N VAL A 55 7.34 22.78 2.17
CA VAL A 55 6.73 24.05 1.77
C VAL A 55 6.43 24.93 2.98
N PHE A 56 5.83 24.38 4.04
CA PHE A 56 5.37 25.15 5.21
C PHE A 56 6.38 25.16 6.36
N GLN A 57 7.65 25.41 6.02
CA GLN A 57 8.76 25.34 6.98
C GLN A 57 8.61 26.30 8.17
N LYS A 58 8.05 27.49 7.94
CA LYS A 58 7.86 28.51 8.99
C LYS A 58 6.77 28.15 10.00
N ARG A 59 5.85 27.24 9.66
CA ARG A 59 4.71 26.86 10.52
C ARG A 59 5.02 25.58 11.28
N LYS A 60 5.78 25.70 12.39
CA LYS A 60 6.19 24.55 13.23
C LYS A 60 5.01 23.75 13.80
N VAL A 61 3.87 24.39 14.05
CA VAL A 61 2.64 23.72 14.54
C VAL A 61 2.19 22.60 13.59
N LEU A 62 2.20 22.86 12.28
CA LEU A 62 1.81 21.88 11.25
C LEU A 62 2.79 20.72 11.12
N GLN A 63 3.99 20.82 11.70
CA GLN A 63 5.01 19.78 11.70
C GLN A 63 5.09 19.04 13.05
N SER A 64 4.26 19.43 14.02
CA SER A 64 4.26 18.83 15.35
C SER A 64 3.80 17.38 15.28
N ARG A 65 4.38 16.53 16.14
CA ARG A 65 3.97 15.13 16.25
C ARG A 65 2.51 14.99 16.63
N ILE A 66 2.01 15.88 17.49
CA ILE A 66 0.63 15.90 17.97
C ILE A 66 -0.35 16.02 16.81
N VAL A 67 -0.15 16.99 15.90
CA VAL A 67 -1.02 17.18 14.73
C VAL A 67 -1.05 15.93 13.85
N PHE A 68 0.09 15.27 13.64
CA PHE A 68 0.12 14.04 12.84
C PHE A 68 -0.49 12.85 13.55
N THR A 69 -0.31 12.70 14.86
CA THR A 69 -0.99 11.66 15.62
C THR A 69 -2.50 11.83 15.56
N ILE A 70 -3.01 13.06 15.71
CA ILE A 70 -4.43 13.37 15.54
C ILE A 70 -4.89 13.04 14.12
N ALA A 71 -4.11 13.41 13.09
CA ALA A 71 -4.46 13.12 11.70
C ALA A 71 -4.51 11.61 11.40
N ILE A 72 -3.63 10.81 12.01
CA ILE A 72 -3.67 9.33 11.90
C ILE A 72 -4.97 8.79 12.52
N ILE A 73 -5.33 9.25 13.73
CA ILE A 73 -6.57 8.82 14.41
C ILE A 73 -7.79 9.18 13.55
N ILE A 74 -7.86 10.41 13.06
CA ILE A 74 -8.95 10.87 12.18
C ILE A 74 -9.01 10.01 10.91
N GLN A 75 -7.87 9.73 10.29
CA GLN A 75 -7.78 8.92 9.08
C GLN A 75 -8.32 7.51 9.30
N TRP A 76 -8.01 6.87 10.43
CA TRP A 76 -8.57 5.57 10.79
C TRP A 76 -10.08 5.63 11.03
N LEU A 77 -10.56 6.65 11.75
CA LEU A 77 -12.00 6.85 11.97
C LEU A 77 -12.75 7.02 10.65
N ILE A 78 -12.20 7.82 9.72
CA ILE A 78 -12.79 7.98 8.39
C ILE A 78 -12.83 6.64 7.64
N SER A 79 -11.74 5.87 7.63
CA SER A 79 -11.71 4.56 6.96
C SER A 79 -12.72 3.58 7.55
N ILE A 80 -12.85 3.54 8.88
CA ILE A 80 -13.83 2.69 9.59
C ILE A 80 -15.26 3.11 9.24
N LEU A 81 -15.61 4.38 9.45
CA LEU A 81 -16.96 4.89 9.22
C LEU A 81 -17.38 4.79 7.76
N TYR A 82 -16.45 5.04 6.84
CA TYR A 82 -16.72 4.94 5.41
C TYR A 82 -17.06 3.51 5.00
N ILE A 83 -16.23 2.53 5.37
CA ILE A 83 -16.50 1.12 5.01
C ILE A 83 -17.69 0.56 5.81
N LEU A 84 -17.99 1.11 6.99
CA LEU A 84 -19.14 0.72 7.79
C LEU A 84 -20.46 0.96 7.05
N SER A 85 -20.53 2.02 6.24
CA SER A 85 -21.71 2.28 5.40
C SER A 85 -22.04 1.12 4.44
N TYR A 86 -21.02 0.47 3.87
CA TYR A 86 -21.19 -0.71 3.00
C TYR A 86 -21.69 -1.93 3.78
N LEU A 87 -21.22 -2.11 5.01
CA LEU A 87 -21.67 -3.19 5.88
C LEU A 87 -23.14 -2.99 6.28
N LEU A 88 -23.54 -1.78 6.66
CA LEU A 88 -24.92 -1.45 7.03
C LEU A 88 -25.89 -1.54 5.84
N LEU A 89 -25.42 -1.22 4.63
CA LEU A 89 -26.20 -1.33 3.40
C LEU A 89 -26.25 -2.75 2.82
N HIS A 90 -25.61 -3.73 3.45
CA HIS A 90 -25.52 -5.11 2.97
C HIS A 90 -24.92 -5.21 1.56
N ASP A 91 -23.96 -4.33 1.27
CA ASP A 91 -23.30 -4.28 -0.04
C ASP A 91 -22.26 -5.41 -0.22
N PHE A 92 -21.82 -6.04 0.88
CA PHE A 92 -20.98 -7.24 0.87
C PHE A 92 -21.85 -8.47 0.70
N GLN A 93 -21.78 -9.09 -0.48
CA GLN A 93 -22.57 -10.28 -0.82
C GLN A 93 -21.68 -11.50 -0.88
N TYR A 94 -22.19 -12.64 -0.40
CA TYR A 94 -21.53 -13.93 -0.55
C TYR A 94 -21.50 -14.33 -2.02
N HIS A 95 -20.31 -14.71 -2.51
CA HIS A 95 -20.13 -15.23 -3.85
C HIS A 95 -19.71 -16.70 -3.76
N PRO A 96 -20.53 -17.65 -4.25
CA PRO A 96 -20.23 -19.08 -4.15
C PRO A 96 -19.03 -19.47 -5.00
N ASP A 97 -18.73 -18.75 -6.09
CA ASP A 97 -17.59 -19.06 -6.97
C ASP A 97 -16.22 -18.92 -6.28
N ILE A 98 -16.15 -18.14 -5.19
CA ILE A 98 -14.91 -17.83 -4.47
C ILE A 98 -15.06 -18.01 -2.96
N SER A 99 -16.20 -18.55 -2.54
CA SER A 99 -16.63 -18.79 -1.15
C SER A 99 -16.19 -17.73 -0.16
N SER A 100 -16.46 -16.48 -0.54
CA SER A 100 -16.08 -15.30 0.20
C SER A 100 -17.02 -14.15 -0.14
N CYS A 101 -17.15 -13.21 0.80
CA CYS A 101 -18.01 -12.05 0.63
C CYS A 101 -17.23 -10.94 -0.04
N TRP A 102 -17.78 -10.34 -1.08
CA TRP A 102 -17.13 -9.23 -1.77
C TRP A 102 -18.15 -8.16 -2.12
N LEU A 103 -17.63 -6.97 -2.44
CA LEU A 103 -18.47 -5.93 -2.99
C LEU A 103 -18.91 -6.36 -4.39
N SER A 104 -20.20 -6.65 -4.54
CA SER A 104 -20.78 -7.18 -5.78
C SER A 104 -20.57 -6.22 -6.95
N PHE A 105 -20.14 -6.73 -8.12
CA PHE A 105 -20.02 -5.92 -9.34
C PHE A 105 -21.37 -5.34 -9.80
N LYS A 106 -22.48 -5.94 -9.36
CA LYS A 106 -23.84 -5.44 -9.60
C LYS A 106 -24.09 -4.10 -8.91
N ASN A 107 -23.41 -3.82 -7.80
CA ASN A 107 -23.52 -2.56 -7.09
C ASN A 107 -22.58 -1.50 -7.68
N ILE A 108 -22.92 -1.04 -8.88
CA ILE A 108 -22.13 -0.06 -9.63
C ILE A 108 -21.92 1.23 -8.81
N ARG A 109 -22.92 1.66 -8.05
CA ARG A 109 -22.84 2.83 -7.18
C ARG A 109 -21.74 2.65 -6.13
N GLY A 110 -21.81 1.58 -5.33
CA GLY A 110 -20.81 1.31 -4.30
C GLY A 110 -19.40 1.17 -4.89
N LEU A 111 -19.29 0.48 -6.02
CA LEU A 111 -18.00 0.27 -6.68
C LEU A 111 -17.41 1.59 -7.25
N ALA A 112 -18.24 2.44 -7.85
CA ALA A 112 -17.80 3.74 -8.37
C ALA A 112 -17.34 4.68 -7.24
N ILE A 113 -18.09 4.73 -6.13
CA ILE A 113 -17.71 5.53 -4.95
C ILE A 113 -16.41 4.98 -4.35
N ALA A 114 -16.26 3.66 -4.23
CA ALA A 114 -15.01 3.04 -3.78
C ALA A 114 -13.83 3.39 -4.70
N LEU A 115 -13.98 3.28 -6.02
CA LEU A 115 -12.94 3.65 -6.99
C LEU A 115 -12.54 5.12 -6.86
N LEU A 116 -13.50 6.03 -6.75
CA LEU A 116 -13.22 7.46 -6.66
C LEU A 116 -12.63 7.86 -5.30
N LEU A 117 -13.22 7.41 -4.19
CA LEU A 117 -12.81 7.87 -2.86
C LEU A 117 -11.63 7.10 -2.28
N VAL A 118 -11.54 5.79 -2.52
CA VAL A 118 -10.45 4.95 -1.98
C VAL A 118 -9.20 5.01 -2.86
N TYR A 119 -9.37 5.01 -4.19
CA TYR A 119 -8.23 4.98 -5.12
C TYR A 119 -7.95 6.33 -5.79
N GLY A 120 -8.98 6.96 -6.36
CA GLY A 120 -8.85 8.21 -7.10
C GLY A 120 -8.40 9.38 -6.23
N SER A 121 -9.09 9.61 -5.11
CA SER A 121 -8.85 10.77 -4.25
C SER A 121 -7.43 10.79 -3.67
N PRO A 122 -6.87 9.69 -3.13
CA PRO A 122 -5.51 9.71 -2.61
C PRO A 122 -4.48 9.94 -3.71
N LEU A 123 -4.68 9.36 -4.90
CA LEU A 123 -3.76 9.53 -6.02
C LEU A 123 -3.75 10.98 -6.52
N ILE A 124 -4.91 11.61 -6.69
CA ILE A 124 -5.00 13.01 -7.10
C ILE A 124 -4.30 13.91 -6.07
N VAL A 125 -4.61 13.74 -4.79
CA VAL A 125 -4.00 14.53 -3.71
C VAL A 125 -2.48 14.33 -3.67
N MET A 126 -1.99 13.09 -3.74
CA MET A 126 -0.55 12.81 -3.76
C MET A 126 0.16 13.41 -4.99
N THR A 127 -0.49 13.37 -6.15
CA THR A 127 0.06 13.95 -7.39
C THR A 127 0.15 15.47 -7.29
N LEU A 128 -0.89 16.13 -6.77
CA LEU A 128 -0.89 17.57 -6.52
C LEU A 128 0.21 17.96 -5.52
N ILE A 129 0.34 17.21 -4.41
CA ILE A 129 1.41 17.40 -3.42
C ILE A 129 2.78 17.32 -4.08
N TYR A 130 3.02 16.31 -4.92
CA TYR A 130 4.29 16.16 -5.63
C TYR A 130 4.58 17.34 -6.55
N ILE A 131 3.61 17.78 -7.35
CA ILE A 131 3.75 18.95 -8.22
C ILE A 131 4.08 20.20 -7.39
N CYS A 132 3.38 20.42 -6.27
CA CYS A 132 3.63 21.54 -5.36
C CYS A 132 5.05 21.51 -4.79
N ILE A 133 5.52 20.36 -4.30
CA ILE A 133 6.88 20.20 -3.77
C ILE A 133 7.92 20.47 -4.87
N VAL A 134 7.74 19.91 -6.07
CA VAL A 134 8.66 20.13 -7.20
C VAL A 134 8.74 21.60 -7.58
N ARG A 135 7.60 22.27 -7.74
CA ARG A 135 7.53 23.70 -8.06
C ARG A 135 8.24 24.54 -7.00
N PHE A 136 7.96 24.27 -5.72
CA PHE A 136 8.60 24.97 -4.61
C PHE A 136 10.11 24.79 -4.58
N VAL A 137 10.60 23.55 -4.75
CA VAL A 137 12.03 23.24 -4.75
C VAL A 137 12.74 23.87 -5.94
N ARG A 138 12.11 23.95 -7.12
CA ARG A 138 12.68 24.61 -8.30
C ARG A 138 12.77 26.12 -8.17
N HIS A 139 11.79 26.76 -7.53
CA HIS A 139 11.77 28.22 -7.33
C HIS A 139 12.62 28.71 -6.15
N THR A 140 13.01 27.84 -5.22
CA THR A 140 13.81 28.24 -4.05
C THR A 140 15.30 28.35 -4.42
N ILE A 141 15.88 29.54 -4.24
CA ILE A 141 17.25 29.93 -4.61
C ILE A 141 18.30 28.97 -3.99
N PRO A 142 19.37 28.59 -4.73
CA PRO A 142 20.36 27.59 -4.34
C PRO A 142 21.30 27.94 -3.18
N THR A 143 21.12 29.08 -2.51
CA THR A 143 21.99 29.55 -1.40
C THR A 143 21.98 28.65 -0.16
N GLN A 144 21.15 27.60 -0.10
CA GLN A 144 21.14 26.61 0.98
C GLN A 144 21.39 25.18 0.47
N GLN A 145 22.61 24.89 0.05
CA GLN A 145 23.04 23.60 -0.52
C GLN A 145 22.77 22.39 0.39
N ILE A 146 22.98 22.52 1.71
CA ILE A 146 22.64 21.50 2.71
C ILE A 146 21.12 21.21 2.72
N ARG A 147 20.31 22.26 2.57
CA ARG A 147 18.84 22.18 2.59
C ARG A 147 18.28 21.64 1.27
N GLN A 148 18.94 21.95 0.15
CA GLN A 148 18.62 21.33 -1.13
C GLN A 148 18.80 19.80 -1.07
N ASN A 149 19.82 19.28 -0.38
CA ASN A 149 20.00 17.84 -0.22
C ASN A 149 18.88 17.20 0.61
N ALA A 150 18.43 17.86 1.69
CA ALA A 150 17.28 17.40 2.48
C ALA A 150 15.97 17.41 1.67
N ASN A 151 15.73 18.46 0.88
CA ASN A 151 14.55 18.59 0.01
C ASN A 151 14.59 17.57 -1.14
N LYS A 152 15.76 17.32 -1.75
CA LYS A 152 15.96 16.27 -2.77
C LYS A 152 15.63 14.89 -2.20
N ARG A 153 16.09 14.60 -0.98
CA ARG A 153 15.75 13.35 -0.28
C ARG A 153 14.25 13.21 -0.04
N ASP A 154 13.58 14.28 0.39
CA ASP A 154 12.12 14.26 0.58
C ASP A 154 11.36 14.06 -0.73
N LEU A 155 11.81 14.72 -1.80
CA LEU A 155 11.24 14.54 -3.14
C LEU A 155 11.42 13.11 -3.66
N LEU A 156 12.60 12.50 -3.43
CA LEU A 156 12.83 11.09 -3.77
C LEU A 156 11.89 10.16 -2.99
N ILE A 157 11.62 10.45 -1.72
CA ILE A 157 10.68 9.66 -0.90
C ILE A 157 9.25 9.80 -1.46
N VAL A 158 8.79 11.02 -1.74
CA VAL A 158 7.45 11.25 -2.31
C VAL A 158 7.33 10.58 -3.69
N LYS A 159 8.34 10.71 -4.55
CA LYS A 159 8.37 10.02 -5.85
C LYS A 159 8.24 8.50 -5.69
N ARG A 160 8.94 7.91 -4.72
CA ARG A 160 8.84 6.47 -4.43
C ARG A 160 7.46 6.07 -3.92
N ILE A 161 6.84 6.86 -3.05
CA ILE A 161 5.46 6.62 -2.58
C ILE A 161 4.47 6.67 -3.74
N ILE A 162 4.61 7.63 -4.65
CA ILE A 162 3.75 7.72 -5.84
C ILE A 162 3.95 6.51 -6.75
N ILE A 163 5.20 6.13 -7.04
CA ILE A 163 5.49 4.93 -7.85
C ILE A 163 4.87 3.69 -7.21
N LEU A 164 5.01 3.53 -5.89
CA LEU A 164 4.42 2.44 -5.13
C LEU A 164 2.89 2.40 -5.29
N VAL A 165 2.23 3.54 -5.12
CA VAL A 165 0.76 3.65 -5.26
C VAL A 165 0.34 3.37 -6.70
N CYS A 166 1.06 3.88 -7.69
CA CYS A 166 0.79 3.60 -9.10
C CYS A 166 0.92 2.11 -9.42
N ILE A 167 1.94 1.43 -8.87
CA ILE A 167 2.09 -0.03 -9.03
C ILE A 167 0.92 -0.75 -8.36
N ALA A 168 0.55 -0.38 -7.13
CA ALA A 168 -0.58 -0.98 -6.42
C ALA A 168 -1.90 -0.80 -7.19
N MET A 169 -2.09 0.36 -7.83
CA MET A 169 -3.25 0.64 -8.68
C MET A 169 -3.20 -0.09 -10.02
N ALA A 170 -2.03 -0.20 -10.65
CA ALA A 170 -1.88 -0.92 -11.92
C ALA A 170 -2.32 -2.38 -11.77
N ILE A 171 -2.07 -2.97 -10.61
CA ILE A 171 -2.52 -4.34 -10.30
C ILE A 171 -4.05 -4.42 -10.18
N GLY A 172 -4.75 -3.32 -9.87
CA GLY A 172 -6.22 -3.22 -9.87
C GLY A 172 -6.86 -2.93 -11.23
N ILE A 173 -6.08 -2.65 -12.29
CA ILE A 173 -6.59 -2.39 -13.65
C ILE A 173 -7.47 -3.54 -14.18
N PRO A 174 -7.13 -4.84 -14.00
CA PRO A 174 -7.97 -5.94 -14.46
C PRO A 174 -9.39 -5.87 -13.90
N THR A 175 -9.56 -5.48 -12.64
CA THR A 175 -10.88 -5.30 -12.00
C THR A 175 -11.68 -4.17 -12.66
N ILE A 176 -11.03 -3.06 -13.00
CA ILE A 176 -11.68 -1.94 -13.71
C ILE A 176 -12.09 -2.37 -15.12
N PHE A 177 -11.22 -3.10 -15.82
CA PHE A 177 -11.52 -3.61 -17.16
C PHE A 177 -12.71 -4.58 -17.16
N LEU A 178 -12.76 -5.50 -16.19
CA LEU A 178 -13.89 -6.41 -15.99
C LEU A 178 -15.19 -5.66 -15.66
N LEU A 179 -15.12 -4.60 -14.85
CA LEU A 179 -16.27 -3.74 -14.58
C LEU A 179 -16.78 -3.06 -15.86
N ILE A 180 -15.89 -2.54 -16.70
CA ILE A 180 -16.28 -1.91 -17.98
C ILE A 180 -16.95 -2.95 -18.88
N ILE A 181 -16.39 -4.17 -18.99
CA ILE A 181 -17.01 -5.26 -19.75
C ILE A 181 -18.41 -5.58 -19.21
N TYR A 182 -18.56 -5.66 -17.89
CA TYR A 182 -19.85 -5.92 -17.26
C TYR A 182 -20.88 -4.83 -17.58
N ILE A 183 -20.49 -3.54 -17.51
CA ILE A 183 -21.37 -2.42 -17.85
C ILE A 183 -21.81 -2.47 -19.33
N LEU A 184 -20.92 -2.88 -20.23
CA LEU A 184 -21.21 -2.92 -21.67
C LEU A 184 -22.01 -4.15 -22.09
N THR A 185 -21.72 -5.32 -21.51
CA THR A 185 -22.28 -6.60 -21.96
C THR A 185 -23.38 -7.13 -21.05
N ASN A 186 -23.55 -6.57 -19.84
CA ASN A 186 -24.35 -7.13 -18.74
C ASN A 186 -23.98 -8.58 -18.37
N TYR A 187 -22.82 -9.07 -18.82
CA TYR A 187 -22.33 -10.41 -18.56
C TYR A 187 -21.14 -10.35 -17.61
N LEU A 188 -21.22 -11.10 -16.51
CA LEU A 188 -20.15 -11.21 -15.54
C LEU A 188 -19.53 -12.61 -15.63
N THR A 189 -18.25 -12.67 -15.97
CA THR A 189 -17.54 -13.95 -15.98
C THR A 189 -17.33 -14.46 -14.55
N PRO A 190 -17.49 -15.77 -14.28
CA PRO A 190 -17.23 -16.34 -12.94
C PRO A 190 -15.76 -16.14 -12.50
N LEU A 191 -14.85 -16.01 -13.47
CA LEU A 191 -13.44 -15.68 -13.22
C LEU A 191 -13.21 -14.24 -12.73
N ALA A 192 -14.18 -13.34 -12.86
CA ALA A 192 -14.01 -11.93 -12.52
C ALA A 192 -13.67 -11.73 -11.04
N TYR A 193 -14.34 -12.47 -10.15
CA TYR A 193 -14.11 -12.41 -8.71
C TYR A 193 -12.75 -12.99 -8.32
N HIS A 194 -12.29 -14.05 -8.99
CA HIS A 194 -10.96 -14.61 -8.80
C HIS A 194 -9.85 -13.63 -9.19
N ILE A 195 -9.99 -12.98 -10.35
CA ILE A 195 -9.06 -11.96 -10.82
C ILE A 195 -9.06 -10.77 -9.85
N GLN A 196 -10.21 -10.32 -9.38
CA GLN A 196 -10.30 -9.25 -8.39
C GLN A 196 -9.58 -9.61 -7.09
N ALA A 197 -9.80 -10.81 -6.56
CA ALA A 197 -9.13 -11.28 -5.34
C ALA A 197 -7.61 -11.36 -5.53
N LEU A 198 -7.14 -11.93 -6.64
CA LEU A 198 -5.73 -12.04 -6.96
C LEU A 198 -5.07 -10.66 -7.15
N SER A 199 -5.74 -9.75 -7.86
CA SER A 199 -5.31 -8.36 -8.03
C SER A 199 -5.16 -7.66 -6.69
N LEU A 200 -6.16 -7.76 -5.81
CA LEU A 200 -6.11 -7.07 -4.53
C LEU A 200 -5.03 -7.63 -3.60
N THR A 201 -4.92 -8.96 -3.52
CA THR A 201 -3.94 -9.63 -2.67
C THR A 201 -2.51 -9.46 -3.19
N GLY A 202 -2.31 -9.67 -4.49
CA GLY A 202 -1.04 -9.44 -5.18
C GLY A 202 -0.60 -7.98 -5.11
N GLY A 203 -1.54 -7.05 -5.21
CA GLY A 203 -1.30 -5.61 -5.06
C GLY A 203 -0.74 -5.24 -3.70
N LEU A 204 -1.38 -5.72 -2.64
CA LEU A 204 -0.93 -5.47 -1.26
C LEU A 204 0.40 -6.16 -0.95
N ALA A 205 0.62 -7.38 -1.44
CA ALA A 205 1.88 -8.09 -1.27
C ALA A 205 3.03 -7.37 -1.99
N ALA A 206 2.84 -7.01 -3.26
CA ALA A 206 3.80 -6.25 -4.05
C ALA A 206 4.10 -4.89 -3.41
N ALA A 207 3.08 -4.18 -2.91
CA ALA A 207 3.26 -2.91 -2.22
C ALA A 207 4.06 -3.07 -0.91
N SER A 208 3.79 -4.12 -0.13
CA SER A 208 4.51 -4.41 1.12
C SER A 208 6.00 -4.70 0.85
N ILE A 209 6.28 -5.53 -0.15
CA ILE A 209 7.64 -5.85 -0.58
C ILE A 209 8.35 -4.60 -1.08
N ALA A 210 7.71 -3.83 -1.96
CA ALA A 210 8.26 -2.61 -2.53
C ALA A 210 8.54 -1.55 -1.44
N MET A 211 7.68 -1.42 -0.41
CA MET A 211 7.94 -0.57 0.74
C MET A 211 9.21 -0.97 1.50
N GLY A 212 9.46 -2.27 1.65
CA GLY A 212 10.70 -2.79 2.23
C GLY A 212 11.95 -2.35 1.45
N PHE A 213 11.90 -2.40 0.12
CA PHE A 213 13.02 -1.98 -0.74
C PHE A 213 13.18 -0.46 -0.85
N ILE A 214 12.06 0.27 -0.83
CA ILE A 214 12.01 1.73 -0.95
C ILE A 214 12.55 2.42 0.31
N THR A 215 12.34 1.81 1.48
CA THR A 215 12.72 2.38 2.77
C THR A 215 14.23 2.29 2.97
N PRO A 216 14.95 3.44 3.02
CA PRO A 216 16.41 3.44 3.09
C PRO A 216 16.95 2.75 4.33
N GLN A 217 16.27 2.87 5.48
CA GLN A 217 16.67 2.23 6.74
C GLN A 217 16.71 0.70 6.63
N VAL A 218 15.71 0.10 5.97
CA VAL A 218 15.64 -1.35 5.74
C VAL A 218 16.77 -1.76 4.79
N ARG A 219 16.98 -1.00 3.71
CA ARG A 219 18.09 -1.24 2.77
C ARG A 219 19.45 -1.19 3.46
N ASP A 220 19.64 -0.26 4.38
CA ASP A 220 20.91 -0.09 5.09
C ASP A 220 21.14 -1.24 6.09
N ILE A 221 20.11 -1.77 6.76
CA ILE A 221 20.21 -3.00 7.56
C ILE A 221 20.63 -4.20 6.70
N PHE A 222 20.02 -4.38 5.52
CA PHE A 222 20.41 -5.45 4.59
C PHE A 222 21.84 -5.30 4.07
N LYS A 223 22.31 -4.06 3.88
CA LYS A 223 23.70 -3.78 3.48
C LYS A 223 24.70 -4.03 4.60
N VAL A 224 24.39 -3.62 5.83
CA VAL A 224 25.24 -3.85 7.01
C VAL A 224 25.43 -5.35 7.24
N LYS A 225 24.36 -6.15 7.12
CA LYS A 225 24.44 -7.62 7.25
C LYS A 225 25.29 -8.27 6.13
N ARG A 226 25.33 -7.66 4.94
CA ARG A 226 26.20 -8.08 3.82
C ARG A 226 27.66 -7.68 4.02
N GLN A 227 27.92 -6.59 4.76
CA GLN A 227 29.26 -6.11 5.13
C GLN A 227 29.83 -6.74 6.41
N THR A 228 29.06 -7.53 7.16
CA THR A 228 29.60 -8.33 8.27
C THR A 228 30.29 -9.62 7.79
N ASN A 229 29.91 -10.14 6.61
CA ASN A 229 30.53 -11.31 5.99
C ASN A 229 32.00 -11.15 5.50
N PRO A 230 32.52 -9.98 5.09
CA PRO A 230 33.94 -9.83 4.77
C PRO A 230 34.87 -9.89 5.99
N ILE A 231 34.38 -9.64 7.21
CA ILE A 231 35.25 -9.68 8.41
C ILE A 231 35.64 -11.13 8.72
N ILE A 232 34.68 -12.06 8.65
CA ILE A 232 34.93 -13.51 8.79
C ILE A 232 35.85 -14.01 7.67
N ALA A 233 35.70 -13.50 6.44
CA ALA A 233 36.58 -13.87 5.33
C ALA A 233 38.03 -13.36 5.51
N VAL A 234 38.22 -12.21 6.13
CA VAL A 234 39.56 -11.66 6.45
C VAL A 234 40.19 -12.41 7.63
N GLU A 235 39.42 -12.78 8.65
CA GLU A 235 39.89 -13.56 9.81
C GLU A 235 40.33 -14.97 9.39
N ILE A 236 39.54 -15.66 8.55
CA ILE A 236 39.93 -16.97 7.97
C ILE A 236 41.17 -16.84 7.07
N ALA A 237 41.32 -15.73 6.34
CA ALA A 237 42.50 -15.50 5.50
C ALA A 237 43.78 -15.20 6.32
N LEU A 238 43.64 -14.56 7.48
CA LEU A 238 44.74 -14.31 8.41
C LEU A 238 45.17 -15.59 9.13
N GLU A 239 44.23 -16.40 9.63
CA GLU A 239 44.53 -17.70 10.24
C GLU A 239 45.26 -18.64 9.26
N ARG A 240 44.83 -18.66 7.99
CA ARG A 240 45.46 -19.49 6.94
C ARG A 240 46.90 -19.03 6.61
N LYS A 241 47.21 -17.73 6.71
CA LYS A 241 48.59 -17.23 6.55
C LYS A 241 49.49 -17.64 7.71
N GLU A 242 48.99 -17.58 8.95
CA GLU A 242 49.77 -18.02 10.11
C GLU A 242 50.08 -19.52 10.10
N THR A 243 49.17 -20.35 9.62
CA THR A 243 49.44 -21.80 9.51
C THR A 243 50.49 -22.12 8.44
N THR A 244 50.56 -21.32 7.37
CA THR A 244 51.50 -21.55 6.27
C THR A 244 52.93 -21.14 6.65
N CYS A 245 53.11 -20.11 7.49
CA CYS A 245 54.44 -19.67 7.95
C CYS A 245 55.06 -20.56 9.04
N LYS A 246 54.29 -21.43 9.71
CA LYS A 246 54.84 -22.33 10.75
C LYS A 246 55.40 -23.65 10.21
N ASN A 247 55.18 -23.97 8.93
CA ASN A 247 55.57 -25.24 8.31
C ASN A 247 56.76 -25.12 7.34
N THR A 248 57.55 -24.04 7.43
CA THR A 248 58.80 -23.85 6.67
C THR A 248 59.94 -23.69 7.65
#